data_AF-A0A520Y818-F1
#
_entry.id   AF-A0A520Y818-F1
#
_cell.length_a   1.000
_cell.length_b   1.000
_cell.length_c   1.000
_cell.angle_alpha   90.00
_cell.angle_beta   90.00
_cell.angle_gamma   90.00
#
_symmetry.space_group_name_H-M   'P 1'
#
loop_
_entity.id
_entity.type
_entity.pdbx_description
1 polymer ?
#
loop_
_entity_poly.entity_id
_entity_poly.type
_entity_poly.pdbx_seq_one_letter_code
_entity_poly.pdbx_strand_id
1 'polypeptide(L)'
;MTKQKLTDAEWRARLTSEEYRILREAGTEPPYSGALNVEKRDGEYHCAGCGAMLFASGSKYDSGSGWPSFTDPAENEAITEHRDESHGMTRVEIRCSACDGHLGHVFPDGPGPSGLRYCVNSASLDFQPDEK
;
A
#
# COMPACT_ATOMS: atom_id res chain seq x y z
N MET A 1 9.22 8.44 -14.23
CA MET A 1 8.28 7.53 -14.92
C MET A 1 6.98 8.28 -15.25
N THR A 2 6.31 8.00 -16.36
CA THR A 2 5.01 8.63 -16.68
C THR A 2 3.91 7.90 -15.93
N LYS A 3 3.14 8.61 -15.08
CA LYS A 3 2.00 8.04 -14.35
C LYS A 3 0.94 7.49 -15.31
N GLN A 4 0.42 6.30 -15.01
CA GLN A 4 -0.68 5.68 -15.73
C GLN A 4 -1.93 6.58 -15.65
N LYS A 5 -2.50 6.91 -16.81
CA LYS A 5 -3.70 7.75 -16.93
C LYS A 5 -4.85 6.90 -17.46
N LEU A 6 -5.72 6.48 -16.57
CA LEU A 6 -7.02 5.89 -16.90
C LEU A 6 -8.13 6.83 -16.42
N THR A 7 -9.26 6.80 -17.11
CA THR A 7 -10.49 7.48 -16.72
C THR A 7 -11.12 6.80 -15.50
N ASP A 8 -12.06 7.49 -14.87
CA ASP A 8 -12.80 6.94 -13.72
C ASP A 8 -13.55 5.66 -14.07
N ALA A 9 -14.20 5.64 -15.23
CA ALA A 9 -14.95 4.48 -15.71
C ALA A 9 -14.04 3.27 -15.96
N GLU A 10 -12.85 3.48 -16.51
CA GLU A 10 -11.85 2.42 -16.71
C GLU A 10 -11.33 1.87 -15.38
N TRP A 11 -11.11 2.73 -14.38
CA TRP A 11 -10.74 2.29 -13.04
C TRP A 11 -11.85 1.48 -12.37
N ARG A 12 -13.11 1.93 -12.45
CA ARG A 12 -14.27 1.20 -11.92
C ARG A 12 -14.51 -0.14 -12.62
N ALA A 13 -14.12 -0.26 -13.89
CA ALA A 13 -14.20 -1.52 -14.63
C ALA A 13 -13.04 -2.48 -14.29
N ARG A 14 -11.87 -1.94 -13.95
CA ARG A 14 -10.66 -2.72 -13.63
C ARG A 14 -10.63 -3.22 -12.19
N LEU A 15 -11.12 -2.42 -11.25
CA LEU A 15 -11.01 -2.66 -9.82
C LEU A 15 -12.33 -3.17 -9.24
N THR A 16 -12.24 -4.01 -8.21
CA THR A 16 -13.36 -4.27 -7.32
C THR A 16 -13.80 -2.98 -6.60
N SER A 17 -15.02 -2.97 -6.08
CA SER A 17 -15.54 -1.81 -5.35
C SER A 17 -14.65 -1.39 -4.17
N GLU A 18 -14.05 -2.36 -3.47
CA GLU A 18 -13.19 -2.10 -2.32
C GLU A 18 -11.80 -1.58 -2.75
N GLU A 19 -11.17 -2.22 -3.74
CA GLU A 19 -9.92 -1.73 -4.33
C GLU A 19 -10.09 -0.29 -4.86
N TYR A 20 -11.20 0.00 -5.54
CA TYR A 20 -11.49 1.34 -6.03
C TYR A 20 -11.65 2.34 -4.88
N ARG A 21 -12.45 1.99 -3.86
CA ARG A 21 -12.65 2.84 -2.66
C ARG A 21 -11.32 3.17 -1.98
N ILE A 22 -10.43 2.19 -1.85
CA ILE A 22 -9.12 2.40 -1.24
C ILE A 22 -8.21 3.18 -2.18
N LEU A 23 -7.90 2.66 -3.38
CA LEU A 23 -6.90 3.22 -4.29
C LEU A 23 -7.30 4.59 -4.86
N ARG A 24 -8.58 4.85 -5.09
CA ARG A 24 -9.04 6.05 -5.81
C ARG A 24 -9.77 7.06 -4.93
N GLU A 25 -10.48 6.59 -3.90
CA GLU A 25 -11.21 7.45 -2.95
C GLU A 25 -10.47 7.66 -1.62
N ALA A 26 -9.22 7.16 -1.51
CA ALA A 26 -8.38 7.23 -0.31
C ALA A 26 -9.07 6.65 0.94
N GLY A 27 -9.87 5.60 0.74
CA GLY A 27 -10.51 4.86 1.82
C GLY A 27 -9.51 4.03 2.63
N THR A 28 -9.91 3.68 3.85
CA THR A 28 -9.16 2.74 4.70
C THR A 28 -10.03 1.51 4.97
N GLU A 29 -9.47 0.31 4.85
CA GLU A 29 -10.15 -0.94 5.25
C GLU A 29 -10.23 -1.06 6.78
N PRO A 30 -11.23 -1.76 7.35
CA PRO A 30 -11.27 -1.97 8.79
C PRO A 30 -10.02 -2.70 9.32
N PRO A 31 -9.53 -2.37 10.53
CA PRO A 31 -8.37 -3.05 11.10
C PRO A 31 -8.62 -4.55 11.23
N TYR A 32 -7.59 -5.35 10.95
CA TYR A 32 -7.57 -6.82 10.99
C TYR A 32 -8.48 -7.51 9.97
N SER A 33 -9.09 -6.78 9.03
CA SER A 33 -9.97 -7.36 8.01
C SER A 33 -9.24 -7.80 6.73
N GLY A 34 -8.11 -7.18 6.43
CA GLY A 34 -7.34 -7.43 5.21
C GLY A 34 -6.67 -8.82 5.19
N ALA A 35 -6.84 -9.56 4.10
CA ALA A 35 -6.28 -10.91 3.94
C ALA A 35 -4.75 -10.94 4.01
N LEU A 36 -4.09 -9.89 3.52
CA LEU A 36 -2.63 -9.80 3.48
C LEU A 36 -2.01 -9.34 4.81
N ASN A 37 -2.83 -8.98 5.80
CA ASN A 37 -2.33 -8.59 7.12
C ASN A 37 -1.52 -9.74 7.74
N VAL A 38 -2.05 -10.97 7.68
CA VAL A 38 -1.45 -12.18 8.23
C VAL A 38 -0.61 -12.98 7.24
N GLU A 39 -0.41 -12.48 6.01
CA GLU A 39 0.42 -13.14 5.00
C GLU A 39 1.89 -13.18 5.43
N LYS A 40 2.53 -14.34 5.26
CA LYS A 40 3.92 -14.62 5.70
C LYS A 40 4.74 -15.38 4.67
N ARG A 41 4.16 -15.75 3.52
CA ARG A 41 4.91 -16.39 2.45
C ARG A 41 5.93 -15.42 1.86
N ASP A 42 7.01 -15.98 1.33
CA ASP A 42 7.97 -15.22 0.53
C ASP A 42 7.35 -14.85 -0.82
N GLY A 43 7.61 -13.63 -1.26
CA GLY A 43 7.00 -13.06 -2.46
C GLY A 43 7.00 -11.54 -2.50
N GLU A 44 6.32 -11.02 -3.52
CA GLU A 44 6.26 -9.61 -3.85
C GLU A 44 4.84 -9.06 -3.68
N TYR A 45 4.74 -7.80 -3.26
CA TYR A 45 3.49 -7.07 -3.11
C TYR A 45 3.42 -6.00 -4.18
N HIS A 46 2.49 -6.17 -5.11
CA HIS A 46 2.26 -5.26 -6.22
C HIS A 46 1.06 -4.36 -5.94
N CYS A 47 0.99 -3.22 -6.61
CA CYS A 47 -0.18 -2.37 -6.60
C CYS A 47 -1.35 -3.11 -7.27
N ALA A 48 -2.44 -3.38 -6.56
CA ALA A 48 -3.65 -3.98 -7.14
C ALA A 48 -4.21 -3.14 -8.31
N GLY A 49 -3.94 -1.82 -8.28
CA GLY A 49 -4.28 -0.89 -9.36
C GLY A 49 -3.54 -1.13 -10.67
N CYS A 50 -2.21 -1.09 -10.65
CA CYS A 50 -1.40 -1.04 -11.87
C CYS A 50 -0.41 -2.19 -12.04
N GLY A 51 -0.22 -3.04 -11.04
CA GLY A 51 0.73 -4.13 -11.03
C GLY A 51 2.19 -3.73 -10.75
N ALA A 52 2.45 -2.45 -10.43
CA ALA A 52 3.81 -2.02 -10.06
C ALA A 52 4.23 -2.67 -8.73
N MET A 53 5.46 -3.17 -8.65
CA MET A 53 6.02 -3.71 -7.41
C MET A 53 6.14 -2.59 -6.36
N LEU A 54 5.62 -2.82 -5.16
CA LEU A 54 5.59 -1.83 -4.08
C LEU A 54 6.45 -2.26 -2.89
N PHE A 55 6.37 -3.52 -2.49
CA PHE A 55 7.08 -4.06 -1.33
C PHE A 55 7.53 -5.50 -1.57
N ALA A 56 8.56 -5.93 -0.84
CA ALA A 56 8.99 -7.33 -0.78
C ALA A 56 8.64 -7.93 0.59
N SER A 57 8.34 -9.24 0.63
CA SER A 57 8.04 -9.96 1.89
C SER A 57 9.11 -9.80 2.96
N GLY A 58 10.39 -9.67 2.58
CA GLY A 58 11.51 -9.47 3.51
C GLY A 58 11.46 -8.16 4.31
N SER A 59 10.70 -7.16 3.83
CA SER A 59 10.44 -5.91 4.56
C SER A 59 9.16 -5.95 5.40
N LYS A 60 8.32 -6.97 5.20
CA LYS A 60 7.04 -7.11 5.91
C LYS A 60 7.27 -7.61 7.33
N TYR A 61 6.52 -7.04 8.28
CA TYR A 61 6.54 -7.48 9.67
C TYR A 61 5.17 -7.32 10.34
N ASP A 62 5.00 -7.94 11.50
CA ASP A 62 3.79 -7.78 12.32
C ASP A 62 3.96 -6.58 13.26
N SER A 63 3.27 -5.49 12.95
CA SER A 63 3.28 -4.27 13.77
C SER A 63 2.19 -4.27 14.86
N GLY A 64 1.24 -5.21 14.82
CA GLY A 64 0.03 -5.15 15.65
C GLY A 64 -0.91 -3.97 15.35
N SER A 65 -0.71 -3.26 14.23
CA SER A 65 -1.56 -2.09 13.88
C SER A 65 -2.93 -2.49 13.32
N GLY A 66 -3.07 -3.70 12.77
CA GLY A 66 -4.27 -4.17 12.09
C GLY A 66 -4.19 -4.17 10.55
N TRP A 67 -3.09 -3.68 9.98
CA TRP A 67 -2.87 -3.67 8.53
C TRP A 67 -1.47 -4.20 8.17
N PRO A 68 -1.30 -4.74 6.94
CA PRO A 68 0.02 -5.02 6.38
C PRO A 68 1.01 -3.90 6.68
N SER A 69 2.16 -4.25 7.25
CA SER A 69 3.19 -3.31 7.66
C SER A 69 4.54 -3.68 7.10
N PHE A 70 5.24 -2.69 6.54
CA PHE A 70 6.54 -2.85 5.91
C PHE A 70 7.53 -1.82 6.46
N THR A 71 8.81 -2.15 6.49
CA THR A 71 9.87 -1.21 6.93
C THR A 71 10.32 -0.29 5.81
N ASP A 72 10.29 -0.77 4.56
CA ASP A 72 10.84 -0.08 3.40
C ASP A 72 10.08 -0.49 2.12
N PRO A 73 9.96 0.39 1.12
CA PRO A 73 9.45 0.03 -0.20
C PRO A 73 10.45 -0.87 -0.95
N ALA A 74 9.97 -1.57 -1.99
CA ALA A 74 10.82 -2.39 -2.86
C ALA A 74 11.92 -1.57 -3.56
N GLU A 75 11.54 -0.36 -4.01
CA GLU A 75 12.46 0.64 -4.55
C GLU A 75 12.09 2.02 -4.00
N ASN A 76 13.09 2.91 -3.83
CA ASN A 76 12.87 4.26 -3.33
C ASN A 76 11.85 5.07 -4.16
N GLU A 77 11.72 4.76 -5.47
CA GLU A 77 10.79 5.44 -6.37
C GLU A 77 9.44 4.75 -6.51
N ALA A 78 9.19 3.61 -5.84
CA ALA A 78 7.93 2.87 -5.95
C ALA A 78 6.75 3.61 -5.29
N ILE A 79 7.04 4.46 -4.30
CA ILE A 79 6.06 5.16 -3.48
C ILE A 79 6.31 6.66 -3.50
N THR A 80 5.23 7.44 -3.50
CA THR A 80 5.26 8.88 -3.27
C THR A 80 4.60 9.21 -1.94
N GLU A 81 5.21 10.14 -1.20
CA GLU A 81 4.74 10.61 0.10
C GLU A 81 4.02 11.96 -0.04
N HIS A 82 2.85 12.07 0.57
CA HIS A 82 2.00 13.27 0.53
C HIS A 82 1.58 13.65 1.94
N ARG A 83 1.67 14.93 2.29
CA ARG A 83 1.24 15.39 3.61
C ARG A 83 -0.29 15.33 3.70
N ASP A 84 -0.80 14.61 4.70
CA ASP A 84 -2.23 14.45 4.97
C ASP A 84 -2.58 15.08 6.33
N GLU A 85 -3.43 16.10 6.30
CA GLU A 85 -3.90 16.82 7.50
C GLU A 85 -5.38 16.52 7.81
N SER A 86 -5.93 15.46 7.21
CA SER A 86 -7.31 15.02 7.45
C SER A 86 -7.52 14.49 8.87
N HIS A 87 -8.79 14.48 9.31
CA HIS A 87 -9.20 13.95 10.62
C HIS A 87 -8.49 14.55 11.85
N GLY A 88 -7.92 15.76 11.73
CA GLY A 88 -7.21 16.43 12.82
C GLY A 88 -5.87 15.79 13.18
N MET A 89 -5.34 14.92 12.31
CA MET A 89 -4.04 14.29 12.46
C MET A 89 -3.11 14.76 11.33
N THR A 90 -1.83 14.95 11.62
CA THR A 90 -0.81 15.13 10.57
C THR A 90 -0.17 13.77 10.32
N ARG A 91 -0.48 13.18 9.16
CA ARG A 91 0.07 11.90 8.69
C ARG A 91 0.77 12.11 7.34
N VAL A 92 1.54 11.14 6.91
CA VAL A 92 2.13 11.12 5.57
C VAL A 92 1.44 10.00 4.80
N GLU A 93 0.56 10.38 3.86
CA GLU A 93 -0.08 9.47 2.93
C GLU A 93 0.97 8.89 1.97
N ILE A 94 0.89 7.58 1.71
CA ILE A 94 1.71 6.90 0.71
C ILE A 94 0.83 6.50 -0.48
N ARG A 95 1.31 6.81 -1.68
CA ARG A 95 0.66 6.45 -2.96
C ARG A 95 1.61 5.72 -3.88
N CYS A 96 1.08 4.81 -4.70
CA CYS A 96 1.81 4.17 -5.78
C CYS A 96 2.33 5.23 -6.77
N SER A 97 3.64 5.28 -7.00
CA SER A 97 4.25 6.28 -7.89
C SER A 97 3.82 6.11 -9.35
N ALA A 98 3.46 4.89 -9.76
CA ALA A 98 3.09 4.55 -11.13
C ALA A 98 1.64 4.92 -11.49
N CYS A 99 0.68 4.89 -10.56
CA CYS A 99 -0.75 5.14 -10.85
C CYS A 99 -1.44 6.16 -9.94
N ASP A 100 -0.71 6.73 -8.97
CA ASP A 100 -1.24 7.62 -7.94
C ASP A 100 -2.30 6.98 -7.03
N GLY A 101 -2.39 5.65 -7.01
CA GLY A 101 -3.33 4.94 -6.14
C GLY A 101 -2.94 5.06 -4.67
N HIS A 102 -3.89 5.41 -3.81
CA HIS A 102 -3.72 5.43 -2.36
C HIS A 102 -3.42 4.04 -1.81
N LEU A 103 -2.37 3.95 -0.98
CA LEU A 103 -1.93 2.70 -0.36
C LEU A 103 -2.22 2.71 1.14
N GLY A 104 -1.95 3.83 1.81
CA GLY A 104 -2.09 3.96 3.26
C GLY A 104 -1.27 5.13 3.78
N HIS A 105 -0.57 4.95 4.89
CA HIS A 105 0.25 5.97 5.53
C HIS A 105 1.59 5.43 6.01
N VAL A 106 2.61 6.30 6.08
CA VAL A 106 3.90 6.01 6.71
C VAL A 106 4.03 6.76 8.04
N PHE A 107 4.62 6.09 9.03
CA PHE A 107 4.79 6.59 10.40
C PHE A 107 6.25 6.43 10.86
N PRO A 108 6.79 7.37 11.66
CA PRO A 108 8.16 7.31 12.18
C PRO A 108 8.26 6.49 13.48
N ASP A 109 7.55 5.37 13.56
CA ASP A 109 7.47 4.46 14.71
C ASP A 109 7.78 3.00 14.32
N GLY A 110 8.48 2.81 13.20
CA GLY A 110 8.88 1.51 12.69
C GLY A 110 10.16 0.97 13.33
N PRO A 111 10.42 -0.33 13.18
CA PRO A 111 11.65 -0.96 13.63
C PRO A 111 12.82 -0.63 12.68
N GLY A 112 14.04 -0.96 13.10
CA GLY A 112 15.21 -0.90 12.25
C GLY A 112 15.77 0.51 12.05
N PRO A 113 16.75 0.66 11.13
CA PRO A 113 17.51 1.89 10.97
C PRO A 113 16.73 3.02 10.29
N SER A 114 15.76 2.70 9.42
CA SER A 114 14.87 3.71 8.83
C SER A 114 13.92 4.30 9.87
N GLY A 115 13.50 3.50 10.85
CA GLY A 115 12.51 3.87 11.84
C GLY A 115 11.12 4.11 11.24
N LEU A 116 10.89 3.67 10.00
CA LEU A 116 9.65 3.90 9.26
C LEU A 116 8.76 2.66 9.28
N ARG A 117 7.46 2.89 9.44
CA ARG A 117 6.41 1.88 9.31
C ARG A 117 5.46 2.30 8.21
N TYR A 118 5.52 1.61 7.08
CA TYR A 118 4.56 1.72 5.99
C TYR A 118 3.35 0.86 6.34
N CYS A 119 2.25 1.50 6.75
CA CYS A 119 0.99 0.86 7.10
C CYS A 119 0.06 0.92 5.89
N VAL A 120 -0.21 -0.24 5.28
CA VAL A 120 -0.77 -0.33 3.93
C VAL A 120 -2.07 -1.12 3.96
N ASN A 121 -3.09 -0.64 3.25
CA ASN A 121 -4.34 -1.37 3.09
C ASN A 121 -4.10 -2.66 2.28
N SER A 122 -4.58 -3.80 2.78
CA SER A 122 -4.52 -5.07 2.06
C SER A 122 -5.18 -4.99 0.70
N ALA A 123 -6.34 -4.35 0.56
CA ALA A 123 -7.01 -4.26 -0.74
C ALA A 123 -6.31 -3.30 -1.73
N SER A 124 -5.23 -2.62 -1.33
CA SER A 124 -4.39 -1.86 -2.28
C SER A 124 -3.26 -2.71 -2.88
N LEU A 125 -3.08 -3.94 -2.38
CA LEU A 125 -1.97 -4.83 -2.70
C LEU A 125 -2.47 -6.11 -3.38
N ASP A 126 -1.72 -6.55 -4.39
CA ASP A 126 -1.79 -7.88 -4.99
C ASP A 126 -0.52 -8.65 -4.60
N PHE A 127 -0.67 -9.81 -3.97
CA PHE A 127 0.48 -10.58 -3.48
C PHE A 127 0.82 -11.73 -4.43
N GLN A 128 2.07 -11.76 -4.89
CA GLN A 128 2.61 -12.77 -5.78
C GLN A 128 3.64 -13.60 -5.00
N PRO A 129 3.30 -14.85 -4.61
CA PRO A 129 4.24 -15.71 -3.90
C PRO A 129 5.39 -16.13 -4.83
N ASP A 130 6.59 -16.26 -4.28
CA ASP A 130 7.73 -16.78 -5.03
C ASP A 130 7.45 -18.20 -5.54
N GLU A 131 7.73 -18.46 -6.82
CA GLU A 131 7.67 -19.82 -7.37
C GLU A 131 8.78 -20.67 -6.72
N LYS A 132 8.39 -21.82 -6.15
CA LYS A 132 9.31 -22.79 -5.57
C LYS A 132 9.82 -23.79 -6.59
#